data_AF-A0AAW4KTK9-F1
#
_entry.id   AF-A0AAW4KTK9-F1
#
_cell.length_a   1.000
_cell.length_b   1.000
_cell.length_c   1.000
_cell.angle_alpha   90.00
_cell.angle_beta   90.00
_cell.angle_gamma   90.00
#
_symmetry.space_group_name_H-M   'P 1'
#
loop_
_entity.id
_entity.type
_entity.pdbx_description
1 polymer ?
#
loop_
_entity_poly.entity_id
_entity_poly.type
_entity_poly.pdbx_seq_one_letter_code
_entity_poly.pdbx_strand_id
1 'polypeptide(L)'
;LHHIVSDGWSMNVLIDEFIRCYDAHERNEAPQLPALPIQYSDYALWQRRWLEAGEQARQLEYWQARLGDEHPVLELPTDHPRPAMPSYQGTRHNFA
;
A
#
# COMPACT_ATOMS: atom_id res chain seq x y z
N LEU A 1 11.96 -0.36 3.86
CA LEU A 1 10.81 -1.25 4.12
C LEU A 1 10.25 -1.69 2.78
N HIS A 2 9.90 -2.97 2.60
CA HIS A 2 9.32 -3.42 1.33
C HIS A 2 7.84 -3.03 1.28
N HIS A 3 7.35 -2.54 0.14
CA HIS A 3 5.95 -2.10 -0.01
C HIS A 3 4.92 -3.21 0.22
N ILE A 4 5.33 -4.48 0.13
CA ILE A 4 4.44 -5.62 0.43
C ILE A 4 3.94 -5.65 1.89
N VAL A 5 4.68 -5.02 2.80
CA VAL A 5 4.30 -4.92 4.23
C VAL A 5 4.01 -3.47 4.66
N SER A 6 3.97 -2.52 3.71
CA SER A 6 3.82 -1.10 4.05
C SER A 6 3.33 -0.23 2.91
N ASP A 7 2.49 0.72 3.27
CA ASP A 7 2.00 1.82 2.45
C ASP A 7 2.33 3.19 3.08
N GLY A 8 1.93 4.27 2.41
CA GLY A 8 2.17 5.63 2.90
C GLY A 8 1.51 5.93 4.25
N TRP A 9 0.42 5.26 4.62
CA TRP A 9 -0.24 5.45 5.90
C TRP A 9 0.51 4.75 7.03
N SER A 10 0.82 3.46 6.84
CA SER A 10 1.53 2.62 7.82
C SER A 10 2.91 3.18 8.19
N MET A 11 3.56 3.91 7.27
CA MET A 11 4.83 4.58 7.55
C MET A 11 4.70 5.67 8.62
N ASN A 12 3.61 6.43 8.65
CA ASN A 12 3.41 7.45 9.68
C ASN A 12 3.20 6.82 11.05
N VAL A 13 2.44 5.70 11.11
CA VAL A 13 2.27 4.93 12.35
C VAL A 13 3.60 4.40 12.84
N LEU A 14 4.40 3.80 11.95
CA LEU A 14 5.73 3.29 12.28
C LEU A 14 6.65 4.37 12.86
N ILE A 15 6.67 5.57 12.25
CA ILE A 15 7.53 6.68 12.71
C ILE A 15 7.07 7.18 14.08
N ASP A 16 5.77 7.37 14.29
CA ASP A 16 5.22 7.81 15.59
C ASP A 16 5.51 6.80 16.70
N GLU A 17 5.25 5.51 16.47
CA GLU A 17 5.54 4.46 17.44
C GLU A 17 7.04 4.30 17.69
N PHE A 18 7.88 4.48 16.66
CA PHE A 18 9.33 4.45 16.81
C PHE A 18 9.83 5.58 17.72
N ILE A 19 9.34 6.81 17.54
CA ILE A 19 9.70 7.95 18.39
C ILE A 19 9.28 7.70 19.84
N ARG A 20 8.07 7.19 20.07
CA ARG A 20 7.60 6.84 21.43
C ARG A 20 8.46 5.76 22.07
N CYS A 21 8.86 4.75 21.30
CA CYS A 21 9.77 3.71 21.78
C CYS A 21 11.14 4.28 22.14
N TYR A 22 11.65 5.18 21.31
CA TYR A 22 12.94 5.84 21.54
C TYR A 22 12.91 6.71 22.80
N ASP A 23 11.88 7.54 22.97
CA ASP A 23 11.71 8.39 24.15
C ASP A 23 11.60 7.59 25.46
N ALA A 24 10.86 6.47 25.44
CA ALA A 24 10.76 5.58 26.60
C ALA A 24 12.12 4.94 26.93
N HIS A 25 12.87 4.52 25.90
CA HIS A 25 14.19 3.93 26.06
C HIS A 25 15.19 4.92 26.71
N GLU A 26 15.24 6.17 26.23
CA GLU A 26 16.10 7.22 26.80
C GLU A 26 15.78 7.50 28.29
N ARG A 27 14.53 7.30 28.70
CA ARG A 27 14.06 7.47 30.09
C ARG A 27 14.22 6.22 30.96
N ASN A 28 14.75 5.12 30.40
CA ASN A 28 14.76 3.79 31.05
C ASN A 28 13.35 3.30 31.44
N GLU A 29 12.33 3.68 30.68
CA GLU A 29 10.95 3.27 30.85
C GLU A 29 10.56 2.22 29.81
N ALA A 30 9.52 1.44 30.09
CA ALA A 30 8.96 0.50 29.12
C ALA A 30 8.01 1.25 28.15
N PRO A 31 8.18 1.11 26.82
CA PRO A 31 7.31 1.78 25.87
C PRO A 31 5.84 1.34 26.04
N GLN A 32 4.94 2.32 26.08
CA GLN A 32 3.50 2.10 26.20
C GLN A 32 2.84 2.32 24.84
N LEU A 33 2.65 1.23 24.09
CA LEU A 33 1.90 1.23 22.84
C LEU A 33 0.53 0.56 23.06
N PRO A 34 -0.54 1.04 22.42
CA PRO A 34 -1.84 0.37 22.50
C PRO A 34 -1.71 -1.04 21.91
N ALA A 35 -2.29 -2.03 22.60
CA ALA A 35 -2.35 -3.38 22.07
C ALA A 35 -3.17 -3.39 20.78
N LEU A 36 -2.64 -4.04 19.73
CA LEU A 36 -3.34 -4.18 18.47
C LEU A 36 -4.52 -5.15 18.64
N PRO A 37 -5.78 -4.70 18.43
CA PRO A 37 -6.94 -5.58 18.57
C PRO A 37 -7.05 -6.61 17.43
N ILE A 38 -6.33 -6.38 16.32
CA ILE A 38 -6.35 -7.19 15.10
C ILE A 38 -4.93 -7.21 14.54
N GLN A 39 -4.45 -8.39 14.13
CA GLN A 39 -3.20 -8.55 13.39
C GLN A 39 -3.47 -8.55 11.88
N TYR A 40 -2.46 -8.21 11.07
CA TYR A 40 -2.62 -8.22 9.61
C TYR A 40 -2.99 -9.62 9.06
N SER A 41 -2.56 -10.69 9.73
CA SER A 41 -2.98 -12.06 9.42
C SER A 41 -4.48 -12.27 9.56
N ASP A 42 -5.10 -11.66 10.58
CA ASP A 42 -6.53 -11.75 10.81
C ASP A 42 -7.29 -11.02 9.71
N TYR A 43 -6.80 -9.84 9.32
CA TYR A 43 -7.32 -9.07 8.19
C TYR A 43 -7.22 -9.87 6.87
N ALA A 44 -6.07 -10.46 6.58
CA ALA A 44 -5.88 -11.24 5.35
C ALA A 44 -6.83 -12.46 5.29
N LEU A 45 -7.01 -13.15 6.42
CA LEU A 45 -7.95 -14.28 6.50
C LEU A 45 -9.40 -13.82 6.36
N TRP A 46 -9.77 -12.71 7.00
CA TRP A 46 -11.09 -12.10 6.86
C TRP A 46 -11.39 -11.72 5.40
N GLN A 47 -10.47 -11.01 4.73
CA GLN A 47 -10.63 -10.58 3.35
C GLN A 47 -10.84 -11.77 2.43
N ARG A 48 -10.06 -12.84 2.61
CA ARG A 48 -10.20 -14.06 1.82
C ARG A 48 -11.59 -14.68 1.97
N ARG A 49 -12.06 -14.84 3.21
CA ARG A 49 -13.39 -15.39 3.50
C ARG A 49 -14.50 -14.51 2.92
N TRP A 50 -14.37 -13.19 3.04
CA TRP A 50 -15.34 -12.25 2.50
C TRP A 50 -15.44 -12.32 0.97
N LEU A 51 -14.29 -12.41 0.28
CA LEU A 51 -14.23 -12.62 -1.16
C LEU A 51 -14.86 -13.96 -1.58
N GLU A 52 -14.49 -15.05 -0.89
CA GLU A 52 -15.04 -16.40 -1.10
C GLU A 52 -16.57 -16.48 -0.84
N ALA A 53 -17.11 -15.62 0.03
CA ALA A 53 -18.53 -15.56 0.35
C ALA A 53 -19.41 -14.90 -0.74
N GLY A 54 -18.84 -14.60 -1.90
CA GLY A 54 -19.57 -14.11 -3.08
C GLY A 54 -19.23 -12.67 -3.47
N GLU A 55 -18.51 -11.93 -2.61
CA GLU A 55 -18.10 -10.57 -2.94
C GLU A 55 -17.14 -10.54 -4.14
N GLN A 56 -16.27 -11.56 -4.28
CA GLN A 56 -15.37 -11.66 -5.42
C GLN A 56 -16.13 -11.61 -6.75
N ALA A 57 -17.21 -12.38 -6.87
CA ALA A 57 -18.02 -12.43 -8.09
C ALA A 57 -18.70 -11.07 -8.34
N ARG A 58 -19.29 -10.48 -7.31
CA ARG A 58 -19.98 -9.17 -7.40
C ARG A 58 -19.05 -8.05 -7.83
N GLN A 59 -17.85 -7.97 -7.26
CA GLN A 59 -16.86 -6.95 -7.63
C GLN A 59 -16.30 -7.19 -9.03
N LEU A 60 -16.06 -8.44 -9.41
CA LEU A 60 -15.57 -8.78 -10.73
C LEU A 60 -16.56 -8.36 -11.82
N GLU A 61 -17.84 -8.74 -11.67
CA GLU A 61 -18.90 -8.35 -12.59
C GLU A 61 -19.00 -6.83 -12.75
N TYR A 62 -18.99 -6.10 -11.61
CA TYR A 62 -19.03 -4.64 -11.63
C TYR A 62 -17.85 -4.04 -12.40
N TRP A 63 -16.62 -4.48 -12.12
CA TRP A 63 -15.43 -3.89 -12.74
C TRP A 63 -15.30 -4.26 -14.22
N GLN A 64 -15.69 -5.47 -14.62
CA GLN A 64 -15.77 -5.85 -16.03
C GLN A 64 -16.78 -4.97 -16.77
N ALA A 65 -17.99 -4.80 -16.24
CA ALA A 65 -19.00 -3.93 -16.84
C ALA A 65 -18.55 -2.46 -16.88
N ARG A 66 -17.77 -2.00 -15.90
CA ARG A 66 -17.33 -0.61 -15.78
C ARG A 66 -16.15 -0.28 -16.68
N LEU A 67 -15.18 -1.19 -16.79
CA LEU A 67 -13.95 -0.97 -17.55
C LEU A 67 -14.08 -1.42 -19.00
N GLY A 68 -15.01 -2.35 -19.29
CA GLY A 68 -15.16 -2.95 -20.61
C GLY A 68 -13.99 -3.88 -20.94
N ASP A 69 -13.87 -4.22 -22.23
CA ASP A 69 -12.84 -5.15 -22.72
C ASP A 69 -11.63 -4.42 -23.33
N GLU A 70 -11.80 -3.17 -23.75
CA GLU A 70 -10.76 -2.37 -24.41
C GLU A 70 -10.03 -1.45 -23.42
N HIS A 71 -8.72 -1.63 -23.32
CA HIS A 71 -7.87 -0.87 -22.41
C HIS A 71 -6.70 -0.25 -23.19
N PRO A 72 -6.96 0.75 -24.06
CA PRO A 72 -5.91 1.38 -24.85
C PRO A 72 -4.88 2.04 -23.93
N VAL A 73 -3.61 1.97 -24.31
CA VAL A 73 -2.54 2.68 -23.61
C VAL A 73 -2.84 4.17 -23.69
N LEU A 74 -2.84 4.84 -22.54
CA LEU A 74 -2.96 6.29 -22.50
C LEU A 74 -1.67 6.92 -23.03
N GLU A 75 -1.74 7.46 -24.24
CA GLU A 75 -0.65 8.22 -24.87
C GLU A 75 -0.52 9.58 -24.20
N LEU A 76 0.32 9.65 -23.17
CA LEU A 76 0.74 10.90 -22.56
C LEU A 76 1.93 11.48 -23.33
N PRO A 77 2.07 12.80 -23.41
CA PRO A 77 3.25 13.41 -24.01
C PRO A 77 4.50 13.04 -23.19
N THR A 78 5.33 12.15 -23.74
CA THR A 78 6.60 11.71 -23.14
C THR A 78 7.78 12.26 -23.92
N ASP A 79 8.85 12.65 -23.24
CA ASP A 79 10.10 13.09 -23.88
C ASP A 79 10.80 11.96 -24.66
N HIS A 80 10.58 10.72 -24.25
CA HIS A 80 11.19 9.52 -24.81
C HIS A 80 10.19 8.35 -24.92
N PRO A 81 10.35 7.46 -25.90
CA PRO A 81 9.48 6.28 -26.04
C PRO A 81 9.58 5.37 -24.81
N ARG A 82 8.46 4.76 -24.42
CA ARG A 82 8.39 3.83 -23.28
C ARG A 82 9.26 2.59 -23.56
N PRO A 83 10.28 2.30 -22.75
CA PRO A 83 11.09 1.10 -22.92
C PRO A 83 10.32 -0.15 -22.50
N ALA A 84 10.64 -1.30 -23.11
CA ALA A 84 10.01 -2.59 -22.77
C ALA A 84 10.33 -3.06 -21.34
N MET A 85 11.51 -2.70 -20.82
CA MET A 85 11.91 -2.94 -19.44
C MET A 85 12.17 -1.61 -18.74
N PRO A 86 11.57 -1.36 -17.57
CA PRO A 86 11.90 -0.19 -16.78
C PRO A 86 13.37 -0.22 -16.38
N SER A 87 14.15 0.79 -16.76
CA SER A 87 15.55 0.92 -16.33
C SER A 87 15.66 1.43 -14.89
N TYR A 88 14.58 2.03 -14.37
CA TYR A 88 14.54 2.77 -13.10
C TYR A 88 15.57 3.94 -13.03
N GLN A 89 16.20 4.30 -14.16
CA GLN A 89 17.16 5.40 -14.27
C GLN A 89 16.43 6.71 -14.64
N GLY A 90 15.61 7.21 -13.71
CA GLY A 90 14.93 8.50 -13.85
C GLY A 90 15.42 9.49 -12.79
N THR A 91 15.57 10.76 -13.17
CA THR A 91 15.86 11.85 -12.23
C THR A 91 14.55 12.36 -11.61
N ARG A 92 14.52 12.61 -10.30
CA ARG A 92 13.38 13.29 -9.65
C ARG A 92 13.52 14.79 -9.80
N HIS A 93 12.51 15.42 -10.39
CA HIS A 93 12.36 16.87 -10.42
C HIS A 93 11.23 17.27 -9.48
N ASN A 94 11.55 18.11 -8.49
CA ASN A 94 10.54 18.69 -7.60
C ASN A 94 10.06 20.00 -8.21
N PHE A 95 8.76 20.19 -8.31
CA PHE A 95 8.17 21.48 -8.68
C PHE A 95 7.88 22.27 -7.40
N ALA A 96 8.23 23.57 -7.43
CA ALA A 96 7.98 24.51 -6.34
C ALA A 96 6.55 25.05 -6.36
#